data_AF-A0A0C3H9Z9-F1
#
_entry.id   AF-A0A0C3H9Z9-F1
#
_cell.length_a   1.000
_cell.length_b   1.000
_cell.length_c   1.000
_cell.angle_alpha   90.00
_cell.angle_beta   90.00
_cell.angle_gamma   90.00
#
_symmetry.space_group_name_H-M   'P 1'
#
loop_
_entity.id
_entity.type
_entity.pdbx_description
1 polymer ?
#
loop_
_entity_poly.entity_id
_entity_poly.type
_entity_poly.pdbx_seq_one_letter_code
_entity_poly.pdbx_strand_id
1 'polypeptide(L)'
;MSKCMKEATPEPPSLPALPPPETPRTTREFRIKWQNLEPKLQNQFSSPTQRQFDSIGRGLQCLLDLSDITRAERDLLYSRIAEVVRKKPTSRHRVQKGGELAAEYAQELIRAKDQKDKEKWAKKVARVRKRAESKRKKELYESGVLRKKSLKLVDISDIGASNLTVPIPDPEKASNQEGIQDPQDPKSTILKGFEAGDPQSWLEEGNIELGEEPILPSKR
;
A
#
# COMPACT_ATOMS: atom_id res chain seq x y z
N MET A 1 -65.47 -41.02 -72.20
CA MET A 1 -64.18 -40.90 -71.49
C MET A 1 -64.01 -39.45 -71.08
N SER A 2 -64.30 -39.12 -69.82
CA SER A 2 -64.32 -37.74 -69.34
C SER A 2 -63.01 -37.44 -68.62
N LYS A 3 -62.26 -36.46 -69.13
CA LYS A 3 -61.00 -35.98 -68.56
C LYS A 3 -61.32 -34.99 -67.44
N CYS A 4 -61.05 -35.37 -66.18
CA CYS A 4 -61.15 -34.47 -65.04
C CYS A 4 -59.96 -33.49 -65.06
N MET A 5 -60.25 -32.21 -65.26
CA MET A 5 -59.30 -31.12 -65.05
C MET A 5 -59.10 -30.95 -63.53
N LYS A 6 -57.86 -31.11 -63.08
CA LYS A 6 -57.44 -30.73 -61.72
C LYS A 6 -57.14 -29.24 -61.75
N GLU A 7 -58.02 -28.45 -61.14
CA GLU A 7 -57.73 -27.04 -60.83
C GLU A 7 -56.58 -26.98 -59.83
N ALA A 8 -55.54 -26.20 -60.17
CA ALA A 8 -54.43 -25.90 -59.29
C ALA A 8 -54.85 -24.78 -58.33
N THR A 9 -55.04 -25.14 -57.06
CA THR A 9 -55.27 -24.19 -55.97
C THR A 9 -53.98 -23.40 -55.71
N PRO A 10 -53.99 -22.05 -55.76
CA PRO A 10 -52.81 -21.25 -55.47
C PRO A 10 -52.53 -21.25 -53.95
N GLU A 11 -51.34 -21.68 -53.54
CA GLU A 11 -50.89 -21.61 -52.14
C GLU A 11 -50.78 -20.15 -51.68
N PRO A 12 -51.21 -19.83 -50.44
CA PRO A 12 -51.13 -18.48 -49.91
C PRO A 12 -49.68 -18.05 -49.64
N PRO A 13 -49.35 -16.75 -49.78
CA PRO A 13 -48.00 -16.24 -49.57
C PRO A 13 -47.57 -16.43 -48.10
N SER A 14 -46.51 -17.20 -47.88
CA SER A 14 -45.93 -17.39 -46.55
C SER A 14 -45.41 -16.06 -46.01
N LEU A 15 -45.99 -15.56 -44.92
CA LEU A 15 -45.46 -14.41 -44.20
C LEU A 15 -44.03 -14.72 -43.71
N PRO A 16 -43.09 -13.77 -43.77
CA PRO A 16 -41.74 -13.98 -43.26
C PRO A 16 -41.79 -14.26 -41.76
N ALA A 17 -41.40 -15.47 -41.37
CA ALA A 17 -41.33 -15.87 -39.97
C ALA A 17 -40.33 -14.97 -39.22
N LEU A 18 -40.80 -14.27 -38.19
CA LEU A 18 -39.94 -13.49 -37.33
C LEU A 18 -38.92 -14.40 -36.65
N PRO A 19 -37.63 -13.99 -36.55
CA PRO A 19 -36.65 -14.76 -35.82
C PRO A 19 -37.07 -14.87 -34.35
N PRO A 20 -36.83 -16.03 -33.70
CA PRO A 20 -37.21 -16.24 -32.32
C PRO A 20 -36.50 -15.24 -31.38
N PRO A 21 -37.15 -14.83 -30.28
CA PRO A 21 -36.57 -13.88 -29.35
C PRO A 21 -35.31 -14.48 -28.71
N GLU A 22 -34.16 -13.88 -28.97
CA GLU A 22 -32.89 -14.31 -28.38
C GLU A 22 -32.70 -13.69 -26.99
N THR A 23 -32.73 -14.53 -25.96
CA THR A 23 -32.33 -14.14 -24.60
C THR A 23 -30.81 -13.93 -24.52
N PRO A 24 -30.33 -12.74 -24.11
CA PRO A 24 -28.89 -12.49 -23.95
C PRO A 24 -28.29 -13.43 -22.89
N ARG A 25 -27.16 -14.06 -23.21
CA ARG A 25 -26.46 -14.99 -22.30
C ARG A 25 -25.31 -14.32 -21.57
N THR A 26 -24.81 -13.20 -22.09
CA THR A 26 -23.69 -12.46 -21.51
C THR A 26 -24.07 -11.01 -21.21
N THR A 27 -23.41 -10.43 -20.19
CA THR A 27 -23.58 -9.00 -19.84
C THR A 27 -23.28 -8.08 -21.02
N ARG A 28 -22.32 -8.46 -21.86
CA ARG A 28 -21.97 -7.74 -23.09
C ARG A 28 -23.09 -7.77 -24.14
N GLU A 29 -23.67 -8.94 -24.41
CA GLU A 29 -24.82 -9.05 -25.32
C GLU A 29 -26.01 -8.24 -24.80
N PHE A 30 -26.26 -8.28 -23.49
CA PHE A 30 -27.29 -7.49 -22.87
C PHE A 30 -27.05 -5.98 -23.04
N ARG A 31 -25.83 -5.47 -22.80
CA ARG A 31 -25.47 -4.05 -23.03
C ARG A 31 -25.78 -3.63 -24.47
N ILE A 32 -25.37 -4.44 -25.46
CA ILE A 32 -25.60 -4.14 -26.87
C ILE A 32 -27.09 -4.11 -27.19
N LYS A 33 -27.84 -5.12 -26.74
CA LYS A 33 -29.29 -5.19 -26.96
C LYS A 33 -30.02 -4.02 -26.26
N TRP A 34 -29.61 -3.68 -25.04
CA TRP A 34 -30.16 -2.55 -24.28
C TRP A 34 -29.90 -1.22 -24.99
N GLN A 35 -28.66 -0.94 -25.41
CA GLN A 35 -28.31 0.29 -26.14
C GLN A 35 -29.10 0.46 -27.44
N ASN A 36 -29.42 -0.65 -28.13
CA ASN A 36 -30.24 -0.63 -29.34
C ASN A 36 -31.74 -0.44 -29.06
N LEU A 37 -32.22 -0.83 -27.88
CA LEU A 37 -33.63 -0.77 -27.48
C LEU A 37 -33.99 0.53 -26.76
N GLU A 38 -33.08 1.05 -25.94
CA GLU A 38 -33.22 2.26 -25.14
C GLU A 38 -33.79 3.44 -25.92
N PRO A 39 -33.22 3.88 -27.08
CA PRO A 39 -33.75 5.01 -27.82
C PRO A 39 -35.13 4.73 -28.43
N LYS A 40 -35.47 3.47 -28.72
CA LYS A 40 -36.78 3.09 -29.26
C LYS A 40 -37.86 3.17 -28.20
N LEU A 41 -37.51 2.79 -26.97
CA LEU A 41 -38.41 2.82 -25.82
C LEU A 41 -38.60 4.24 -25.28
N GLN A 42 -37.53 5.03 -25.22
CA GLN A 42 -37.57 6.39 -24.66
C GLN A 42 -38.55 7.31 -25.41
N ASN A 43 -38.69 7.13 -26.74
CA ASN A 43 -39.62 7.90 -27.57
C ASN A 43 -41.09 7.53 -27.40
N GLN A 44 -41.41 6.41 -26.73
CA GLN A 44 -42.79 5.94 -26.55
C GLN A 44 -43.39 6.33 -25.19
N PHE A 45 -42.55 6.74 -24.24
CA PHE A 45 -42.97 7.05 -22.88
C PHE A 45 -43.36 8.52 -22.70
N SER A 46 -44.24 8.78 -21.74
CA SER A 46 -44.59 10.13 -21.31
C SER A 46 -43.50 10.72 -20.41
N SER A 47 -43.42 12.04 -20.27
CA SER A 47 -42.36 12.71 -19.49
C SER A 47 -42.13 12.15 -18.06
N PRO A 48 -43.16 11.84 -17.25
CA PRO A 48 -42.93 11.27 -15.91
C PRO A 48 -42.37 9.84 -15.95
N THR A 49 -42.85 9.02 -16.89
CA THR A 49 -42.40 7.63 -17.04
C THR A 49 -41.00 7.55 -17.65
N GLN A 50 -40.64 8.51 -18.51
CA GLN A 50 -39.29 8.68 -19.04
C GLN A 50 -38.28 8.91 -17.92
N ARG A 51 -38.58 9.78 -16.94
CA ARG A 51 -37.68 10.01 -15.79
C ARG A 51 -37.44 8.75 -14.97
N GLN A 52 -38.48 7.95 -14.76
CA GLN A 52 -38.36 6.66 -14.07
C GLN A 52 -37.51 5.69 -14.87
N PHE A 53 -37.75 5.62 -16.18
CA PHE A 53 -36.97 4.78 -17.11
C PHE A 53 -35.49 5.17 -17.12
N ASP A 54 -35.17 6.45 -17.21
CA ASP A 54 -33.79 6.96 -17.15
C ASP A 54 -33.11 6.62 -15.81
N SER A 55 -33.87 6.68 -14.70
CA SER A 55 -33.36 6.30 -13.38
C SER A 55 -33.05 4.80 -13.31
N ILE A 56 -33.92 3.95 -13.88
CA ILE A 56 -33.70 2.50 -13.98
C ILE A 56 -32.50 2.21 -14.88
N GLY A 57 -32.38 2.88 -16.03
CA GLY A 57 -31.27 2.72 -16.96
C GLY A 57 -29.92 3.01 -16.31
N ARG A 58 -29.82 4.09 -15.53
CA ARG A 58 -28.62 4.40 -14.73
C ARG A 58 -28.31 3.32 -13.70
N GLY A 59 -29.31 2.87 -12.94
CA GLY A 59 -29.13 1.81 -11.95
C GLY A 59 -28.67 0.49 -12.58
N LEU A 60 -29.24 0.13 -13.72
CA LEU A 60 -28.87 -1.04 -14.51
C LEU A 60 -27.43 -0.96 -14.99
N GLN A 61 -27.00 0.21 -15.48
CA GLN A 61 -25.61 0.42 -15.91
C GLN A 61 -24.63 0.25 -14.73
N CYS A 62 -24.94 0.82 -13.56
CA CYS A 62 -24.14 0.62 -12.34
C CYS A 62 -24.04 -0.86 -11.95
N LEU A 63 -25.14 -1.61 -12.03
CA LEU A 63 -25.15 -3.05 -11.73
C LEU A 63 -24.30 -3.85 -12.72
N LEU A 64 -24.36 -3.51 -14.01
CA LEU A 64 -23.54 -4.16 -15.04
C LEU A 64 -22.04 -3.86 -14.82
N ASP A 65 -21.68 -2.63 -14.50
CA ASP A 65 -20.30 -2.26 -14.21
C ASP A 65 -19.78 -2.99 -12.96
N LEU A 66 -20.59 -3.10 -11.91
CA LEU A 66 -20.26 -3.90 -10.72
C LEU A 66 -20.03 -5.39 -11.07
N SER A 67 -20.86 -5.95 -11.96
CA SER A 67 -20.70 -7.34 -12.41
C SER A 67 -19.39 -7.56 -13.17
N ASP A 68 -18.92 -6.56 -13.92
CA ASP A 68 -17.65 -6.65 -14.64
C ASP A 68 -16.45 -6.51 -13.69
N ILE A 69 -16.54 -5.63 -12.68
CA ILE A 69 -15.53 -5.48 -11.63
C ILE A 69 -15.37 -6.79 -10.85
N THR A 70 -16.47 -7.35 -10.34
CA THR A 70 -16.45 -8.60 -9.57
C THR A 70 -15.90 -9.77 -10.38
N ARG A 71 -16.19 -9.82 -11.69
CA ARG A 71 -15.59 -10.81 -12.60
C ARG A 71 -14.08 -10.63 -12.75
N ALA A 72 -13.62 -9.39 -12.92
CA ALA A 72 -12.19 -9.09 -13.04
C ALA A 72 -11.42 -9.43 -11.74
N GLU A 73 -11.99 -9.08 -10.58
CA GLU A 73 -11.43 -9.45 -9.27
C GLU A 73 -11.33 -10.96 -9.11
N ARG A 74 -12.40 -11.68 -9.46
CA ARG A 74 -12.42 -13.15 -9.44
C ARG A 74 -11.31 -13.73 -10.32
N ASP A 75 -11.15 -13.23 -11.53
CA ASP A 75 -10.14 -13.73 -12.47
C ASP A 75 -8.71 -13.40 -11.99
N LEU A 76 -8.50 -12.26 -11.33
CA LEU A 76 -7.23 -11.91 -10.67
C LEU A 76 -6.92 -12.83 -9.49
N LEU A 77 -7.91 -13.17 -8.67
CA LEU A 77 -7.73 -14.14 -7.58
C LEU A 77 -7.35 -15.52 -8.12
N TYR A 78 -8.04 -15.99 -9.16
CA TYR A 78 -7.71 -17.27 -9.79
C TYR A 78 -6.32 -17.27 -10.42
N SER A 79 -5.90 -16.18 -11.06
CA SER A 79 -4.56 -16.07 -11.63
C SER A 79 -3.49 -16.11 -10.54
N ARG A 80 -3.71 -15.40 -9.42
CA ARG A 80 -2.82 -15.44 -8.25
C ARG A 80 -2.74 -16.83 -7.62
N ILE A 81 -3.87 -17.52 -7.47
CA ILE A 81 -3.89 -18.90 -6.98
C ILE A 81 -3.13 -19.81 -7.95
N ALA A 82 -3.36 -19.68 -9.26
CA ALA A 82 -2.65 -20.45 -10.28
C ALA A 82 -1.14 -20.18 -10.24
N GLU A 83 -0.73 -18.93 -10.04
CA GLU A 83 0.68 -18.58 -9.83
C GLU A 83 1.24 -19.20 -8.57
N VAL A 84 0.53 -19.17 -7.45
CA VAL A 84 0.96 -19.81 -6.20
C VAL A 84 1.07 -21.32 -6.38
N VAL A 85 0.15 -21.95 -7.10
CA VAL A 85 0.19 -23.38 -7.42
C VAL A 85 1.36 -23.71 -8.37
N ARG A 86 1.66 -22.85 -9.36
CA ARG A 86 2.80 -23.00 -10.27
C ARG A 86 4.14 -22.73 -9.59
N LYS A 87 4.21 -21.70 -8.73
CA LYS A 87 5.37 -21.31 -7.92
C LYS A 87 5.56 -22.18 -6.70
N LYS A 88 4.54 -22.97 -6.32
CA LYS A 88 4.65 -24.00 -5.28
C LYS A 88 5.87 -24.81 -5.68
N PRO A 89 6.93 -24.83 -4.85
CA PRO A 89 8.16 -25.43 -5.26
C PRO A 89 7.86 -26.90 -5.56
N THR A 90 7.95 -27.28 -6.83
CA THR A 90 8.18 -28.67 -7.26
C THR A 90 9.41 -29.25 -6.55
N SER A 91 10.22 -28.38 -5.93
CA SER A 91 10.98 -28.66 -4.73
C SER A 91 10.09 -28.87 -3.48
N ARG A 92 9.30 -29.96 -3.48
CA ARG A 92 9.63 -30.95 -2.44
C ARG A 92 11.01 -31.40 -2.86
N HIS A 93 12.04 -30.67 -2.42
CA HIS A 93 13.39 -31.17 -2.47
C HIS A 93 13.23 -32.51 -1.76
N ARG A 94 13.30 -33.60 -2.52
CA ARG A 94 13.37 -34.93 -1.96
C ARG A 94 14.61 -34.84 -1.09
N VAL A 95 14.40 -34.56 0.20
CA VAL A 95 15.47 -34.55 1.19
C VAL A 95 16.15 -35.93 1.18
N GLN A 96 15.46 -36.94 0.64
CA GLN A 96 16.02 -38.24 0.33
C GLN A 96 15.70 -38.65 -1.12
N LYS A 97 16.71 -38.61 -1.98
CA LYS A 97 16.85 -39.64 -3.02
C LYS A 97 17.55 -40.84 -2.35
N GLY A 98 16.78 -41.66 -1.62
CA GLY A 98 17.13 -43.05 -1.32
C GLY A 98 18.32 -43.33 -0.39
N GLY A 99 18.64 -42.49 0.59
CA GLY A 99 19.66 -42.77 1.60
C GLY A 99 19.31 -42.28 3.00
N GLU A 100 19.76 -42.99 4.03
CA GLU A 100 19.70 -42.54 5.43
C GLU A 100 20.57 -41.30 5.59
N LEU A 101 19.97 -40.20 6.03
CA LEU A 101 20.70 -38.97 6.29
C LEU A 101 21.44 -39.17 7.61
N ALA A 102 22.76 -39.31 7.57
CA ALA A 102 23.57 -39.43 8.78
C ALA A 102 23.26 -38.25 9.71
N ALA A 103 22.99 -38.53 10.99
CA ALA A 103 22.58 -37.52 11.97
C ALA A 103 23.61 -36.37 12.07
N GLU A 104 24.89 -36.67 11.84
CA GLU A 104 25.99 -35.71 11.79
C GLU A 104 25.80 -34.69 10.65
N TYR A 105 25.46 -35.15 9.45
CA TYR A 105 25.23 -34.29 8.29
C TYR A 105 24.03 -33.35 8.50
N ALA A 106 22.97 -33.85 9.15
CA ALA A 106 21.84 -32.99 9.52
C ALA A 106 22.27 -31.88 10.50
N GLN A 107 23.08 -32.23 11.50
CA GLN A 107 23.60 -31.25 12.47
C GLN A 107 24.51 -30.22 11.81
N GLU A 108 25.37 -30.63 10.88
CA GLU A 108 26.22 -29.71 10.11
C GLU A 108 25.39 -28.71 9.31
N LEU A 109 24.33 -29.16 8.63
CA LEU A 109 23.42 -28.29 7.88
C LEU A 109 22.70 -27.29 8.78
N ILE A 110 22.27 -27.73 9.97
CA ILE A 110 21.65 -26.84 10.96
C ILE A 110 22.66 -25.78 11.42
N ARG A 111 23.87 -26.19 11.81
CA ARG A 111 24.93 -25.27 12.23
C ARG A 111 25.29 -24.27 11.13
N ALA A 112 25.42 -24.72 9.88
CA ALA A 112 25.73 -23.86 8.75
C ALA A 112 24.60 -22.84 8.47
N LYS A 113 23.34 -23.23 8.67
CA LYS A 113 22.19 -22.32 8.56
C LYS A 113 22.22 -21.27 9.67
N ASP A 114 22.43 -21.69 10.91
CA ASP A 114 22.50 -20.79 12.06
C ASP A 114 23.64 -19.78 11.94
N GLN A 115 24.81 -20.21 11.45
CA GLN A 115 25.94 -19.32 11.17
C GLN A 115 25.57 -18.27 10.12
N LYS A 116 24.97 -18.67 9.01
CA LYS A 116 24.52 -17.73 7.95
C LYS A 116 23.49 -16.73 8.48
N ASP A 117 22.58 -17.16 9.35
CA ASP A 117 21.56 -16.28 9.90
C ASP A 117 22.14 -15.30 10.93
N LYS A 118 23.10 -15.74 11.76
CA LYS A 118 23.91 -14.85 12.62
C LYS A 118 24.66 -13.80 11.81
N GLU A 119 25.30 -14.19 10.71
CA GLU A 119 26.01 -13.25 9.83
C GLU A 119 25.07 -12.22 9.18
N LYS A 120 23.90 -12.66 8.70
CA LYS A 120 22.89 -11.74 8.14
C LYS A 120 22.41 -10.74 9.19
N TRP A 121 22.17 -11.21 10.41
CA TRP A 121 21.74 -10.34 11.50
C TRP A 121 22.82 -9.32 11.86
N ALA A 122 24.08 -9.77 11.98
CA ALA A 122 25.22 -8.89 12.20
C ALA A 122 25.36 -7.83 11.09
N LYS A 123 25.24 -8.22 9.81
CA LYS A 123 25.25 -7.29 8.67
C LYS A 123 24.09 -6.28 8.73
N LYS A 124 22.90 -6.70 9.17
CA LYS A 124 21.73 -5.82 9.35
C LYS A 124 22.00 -4.79 10.45
N VAL A 125 22.50 -5.21 11.61
CA VAL A 125 22.86 -4.32 12.72
C VAL A 125 23.95 -3.33 12.31
N ALA A 126 25.01 -3.79 11.64
CA ALA A 126 26.08 -2.92 11.14
C ALA A 126 25.55 -1.87 10.16
N ARG A 127 24.64 -2.25 9.25
CA ARG A 127 24.00 -1.32 8.31
C ARG A 127 23.18 -0.26 9.03
N VAL A 128 22.44 -0.63 10.07
CA VAL A 128 21.65 0.31 10.88
C VAL A 128 22.57 1.29 11.62
N ARG A 129 23.64 0.82 12.25
CA ARG A 129 24.64 1.66 12.92
C ARG A 129 25.26 2.67 11.95
N LYS A 130 25.70 2.22 10.77
CA LYS A 130 26.28 3.10 9.74
C LYS A 130 25.31 4.18 9.26
N ARG A 131 24.02 3.84 9.12
CA ARG A 131 22.97 4.81 8.77
C ARG A 131 22.78 5.85 9.88
N ALA A 132 22.75 5.43 11.14
CA ALA A 132 22.62 6.33 12.29
C ALA A 132 23.82 7.30 12.39
N GLU A 133 25.04 6.79 12.23
CA GLU A 133 26.25 7.62 12.19
C GLU A 133 26.23 8.62 11.03
N SER A 134 25.80 8.17 9.85
CA SER A 134 25.70 9.05 8.67
C SER A 134 24.65 10.16 8.87
N LYS A 135 23.52 9.84 9.53
CA LYS A 135 22.51 10.86 9.90
C LYS A 135 23.08 11.88 10.87
N ARG A 136 23.71 11.44 11.97
CA ARG A 136 24.36 12.33 12.94
C ARG A 136 25.39 13.26 12.29
N LYS A 137 26.21 12.74 11.37
CA LYS A 137 27.18 13.55 10.63
C LYS A 137 26.52 14.62 9.75
N LYS A 138 25.40 14.29 9.09
CA LYS A 138 24.63 15.26 8.30
C LYS A 138 24.02 16.35 9.18
N GLU A 139 23.42 15.99 10.30
CA GLU A 139 22.84 16.95 11.26
C GLU A 139 23.90 17.91 11.82
N LEU A 140 25.09 17.41 12.16
CA LEU A 140 26.23 18.25 12.58
C LEU A 140 26.71 19.18 11.46
N TYR A 141 26.73 18.70 10.22
CA TYR A 141 27.11 19.54 9.07
C TYR A 141 26.06 20.63 8.80
N GLU A 142 24.78 20.28 8.81
CA GLU A 142 23.67 21.21 8.58
C GLU A 142 23.61 22.29 9.67
N SER A 143 23.73 21.92 10.95
CA SER A 143 23.83 22.89 12.05
C SER A 143 25.06 23.79 11.92
N GLY A 144 26.21 23.24 11.52
CA GLY A 144 27.41 24.03 11.23
C GLY A 144 27.24 25.01 10.06
N VAL A 145 26.56 24.59 8.98
CA VAL A 145 26.25 25.44 7.83
C VAL A 145 25.27 26.55 8.23
N LEU A 146 24.25 26.25 9.03
CA LEU A 146 23.31 27.25 9.56
C LEU A 146 24.03 28.29 10.42
N ARG A 147 24.91 27.86 11.33
CA ARG A 147 25.73 28.77 12.15
C ARG A 147 26.66 29.65 11.29
N LYS A 148 27.25 29.09 10.23
CA LYS A 148 28.08 29.88 9.31
C LYS A 148 27.26 30.89 8.50
N LYS A 149 26.03 30.55 8.12
CA LYS A 149 25.11 31.47 7.45
C LYS A 149 24.64 32.60 8.38
N SER A 150 24.33 32.28 9.63
CA SER A 150 23.92 33.31 10.62
C SER A 150 25.06 34.29 10.92
N LEU A 151 26.30 33.80 11.06
CA LEU A 151 27.46 34.69 11.22
C LEU A 151 27.67 35.62 10.02
N LYS A 152 27.53 35.11 8.79
CA LYS A 152 27.60 35.96 7.58
C LYS A 152 26.48 37.00 7.51
N LEU A 153 25.28 36.69 8.00
CA LEU A 153 24.16 37.64 8.08
C LEU A 153 24.46 38.73 9.11
N VAL A 154 25.02 38.36 10.27
CA VAL A 154 25.47 39.28 11.31
C VAL A 154 26.58 40.20 10.78
N ASP A 155 27.59 39.66 10.09
CA ASP A 155 28.67 40.45 9.47
C ASP A 155 28.17 41.45 8.40
N ILE A 156 27.04 41.16 7.73
CA ILE A 156 26.43 42.07 6.74
C ILE A 156 25.55 43.14 7.43
N SER A 157 24.88 42.80 8.54
CA SER A 157 24.11 43.76 9.33
C SER A 157 24.97 44.64 10.26
N ASP A 158 26.16 44.17 10.64
CA ASP A 158 27.06 44.87 11.56
C ASP A 158 27.91 45.96 10.88
N ILE A 159 27.85 46.07 9.55
CA ILE A 159 28.37 47.26 8.83
C ILE A 159 27.56 48.52 9.18
N GLY A 160 26.42 48.39 9.88
CA GLY A 160 25.59 49.50 10.38
C GLY A 160 25.53 49.69 11.90
N ALA A 161 26.26 48.89 12.70
CA ALA A 161 26.18 48.96 14.17
C ALA A 161 27.33 49.76 14.79
N SER A 162 27.46 51.02 14.38
CA SER A 162 27.90 52.06 15.31
C SER A 162 26.88 52.10 16.46
N ASN A 163 27.35 52.00 17.71
CA ASN A 163 26.61 52.05 18.99
C ASN A 163 26.32 50.68 19.63
N LEU A 164 27.28 50.14 20.38
CA LEU A 164 27.07 49.66 21.76
C LEU A 164 28.41 49.25 22.35
N THR A 165 29.10 50.27 22.87
CA THR A 165 30.05 50.15 23.97
C THR A 165 29.42 49.37 25.13
N VAL A 166 29.74 48.08 25.23
CA VAL A 166 29.73 47.41 26.53
C VAL A 166 31.10 47.71 27.15
N PRO A 167 31.19 48.48 28.25
CA PRO A 167 32.47 48.69 28.92
C PRO A 167 33.01 47.34 29.38
N ILE A 168 34.25 47.03 28.97
CA ILE A 168 35.00 45.89 29.46
C ILE A 168 35.22 46.13 30.96
N PRO A 169 34.74 45.25 31.86
CA PRO A 169 35.03 45.41 33.28
C PRO A 169 36.52 45.14 33.52
N ASP A 170 37.20 46.11 34.13
CA ASP A 170 38.61 46.03 34.50
C ASP A 170 38.92 44.82 35.40
N PRO A 171 39.99 44.05 35.13
CA PRO A 171 40.33 42.85 35.88
C PRO A 171 40.89 43.09 37.30
N GLU A 172 41.03 44.34 37.76
CA GLU A 172 41.69 44.64 39.05
C GLU A 172 40.75 44.77 40.27
N LYS A 173 39.44 44.50 40.13
CA LYS A 173 38.50 44.55 41.26
C LYS A 173 37.56 43.34 41.31
N ALA A 174 38.11 42.16 41.56
CA ALA A 174 37.37 41.03 42.12
C ALA A 174 38.28 40.09 42.92
N SER A 175 39.08 40.65 43.83
CA SER A 175 39.53 39.92 45.01
C SER A 175 38.46 40.02 46.09
N ASN A 176 37.74 38.91 46.32
CA ASN A 176 37.12 38.46 47.57
C ASN A 176 36.40 37.15 47.19
N GLN A 177 36.97 35.96 47.43
CA GLN A 177 36.75 35.15 48.65
C GLN A 177 35.25 35.00 48.96
N GLU A 178 34.61 33.84 49.05
CA GLU A 178 35.00 32.46 49.38
C GLU A 178 33.78 31.57 49.07
N GLY A 179 33.96 30.27 48.88
CA GLY A 179 32.82 29.34 48.80
C GLY A 179 33.14 27.98 48.20
N ILE A 180 34.03 27.24 48.85
CA ILE A 180 34.22 25.80 48.66
C ILE A 180 32.94 25.10 49.13
N GLN A 181 32.27 24.34 48.26
CA GLN A 181 31.46 23.19 48.68
C GLN A 181 31.69 22.02 47.72
N ASP A 182 31.97 20.88 48.34
CA ASP A 182 32.39 19.60 47.80
C ASP A 182 31.42 18.98 46.79
N PRO A 183 31.92 18.11 45.88
CA PRO A 183 31.07 17.28 45.03
C PRO A 183 30.53 16.09 45.82
N GLN A 184 29.24 16.10 46.18
CA GLN A 184 28.54 14.90 46.60
C GLN A 184 28.11 14.07 45.38
N ASP A 185 28.54 12.81 45.38
CA ASP A 185 28.05 11.72 44.53
C ASP A 185 26.52 11.57 44.61
N PRO A 186 25.80 11.43 43.47
CA PRO A 186 24.51 10.75 43.48
C PRO A 186 24.73 9.24 43.30
N LYS A 187 24.87 8.54 44.43
CA LYS A 187 24.59 7.10 44.51
C LYS A 187 23.11 6.85 44.21
N SER A 188 22.88 5.97 43.25
CA SER A 188 21.75 5.01 43.18
C SER A 188 20.33 5.54 43.34
N THR A 189 19.73 6.00 42.23
CA THR A 189 18.26 5.97 42.04
C THR A 189 17.91 5.45 40.65
N ILE A 190 18.33 4.23 40.31
CA ILE A 190 17.87 3.53 39.10
C ILE A 190 17.62 2.06 39.46
N LEU A 191 16.68 1.82 40.38
CA LEU A 191 16.13 0.47 40.55
C LEU A 191 14.77 0.56 41.26
N LYS A 192 13.79 1.12 40.56
CA LYS A 192 12.37 0.93 40.88
C LYS A 192 11.59 0.99 39.58
N GLY A 193 11.28 -0.18 39.02
CA GLY A 193 10.58 -0.29 37.73
C GLY A 193 10.83 -1.57 36.93
N PHE A 194 11.55 -2.56 37.47
CA PHE A 194 11.56 -3.92 36.92
C PHE A 194 10.59 -4.80 37.71
N GLU A 195 9.31 -4.45 37.67
CA GLU A 195 8.27 -5.45 37.92
C GLU A 195 8.21 -6.33 36.67
N ALA A 196 8.34 -7.63 36.88
CA ALA A 196 8.19 -8.63 35.84
C ALA A 196 6.79 -8.48 35.23
N GLY A 197 6.72 -7.99 34.00
CA GLY A 197 5.47 -7.88 33.27
C GLY A 197 4.86 -9.27 33.08
N ASP A 198 3.63 -9.42 33.55
CA ASP A 198 2.79 -10.58 33.28
C ASP A 198 2.73 -10.84 31.76
N PRO A 199 2.88 -12.10 31.32
CA PRO A 199 2.89 -12.45 29.89
C PRO A 199 1.53 -12.25 29.18
N GLN A 200 0.51 -11.77 29.88
CA GLN A 200 -0.85 -11.64 29.37
C GLN A 200 -1.14 -10.29 28.69
N SER A 201 -0.31 -9.27 28.92
CA SER A 201 -0.45 -7.95 28.27
C SER A 201 0.05 -7.90 26.82
N TRP A 202 0.68 -8.96 26.32
CA TRP A 202 1.26 -9.03 24.97
C TRP A 202 0.24 -9.40 23.88
N LEU A 203 -1.00 -9.74 24.25
CA LEU A 203 -2.04 -10.17 23.31
C LEU A 203 -3.05 -9.07 22.93
N GLU A 204 -3.01 -7.88 23.55
CA GLU A 204 -4.02 -6.84 23.32
C GLU A 204 -3.54 -5.61 22.51
N GLU A 205 -2.25 -5.47 22.22
CA GLU A 205 -1.75 -4.39 21.34
C GLU A 205 -1.76 -4.79 19.85
N GLY A 206 -2.96 -5.17 19.38
CA GLY A 206 -3.25 -5.52 17.99
C GLY A 206 -4.00 -4.44 17.19
N ASN A 207 -4.02 -3.20 17.66
CA ASN A 207 -4.62 -2.05 16.95
C ASN A 207 -3.58 -0.93 16.79
N ILE A 208 -2.65 -1.12 15.87
CA ILE A 208 -1.87 -0.02 15.30
C ILE A 208 -2.68 0.49 14.11
N GLU A 209 -3.33 1.65 14.31
CA GLU A 209 -3.89 2.47 13.24
C GLU A 209 -2.80 2.72 12.18
N LEU A 210 -2.96 2.09 11.01
CA LEU A 210 -2.18 2.40 9.83
C LEU A 210 -2.64 3.75 9.30
N GLY A 211 -1.92 4.78 9.73
CA GLY A 211 -2.02 6.14 9.20
C GLY A 211 -1.86 6.18 7.68
N GLU A 212 -2.67 7.06 7.11
CA GLU A 212 -2.86 7.38 5.70
C GLU A 212 -1.55 7.54 4.91
N GLU A 213 -1.49 6.92 3.72
CA GLU A 213 -0.44 7.16 2.74
C GLU A 213 -0.56 8.56 2.11
N PRO A 214 0.52 9.35 2.00
CA PRO A 214 0.49 10.59 1.22
C PRO A 214 0.54 10.31 -0.28
N ILE A 215 -0.46 10.85 -0.96
CA ILE A 215 -0.65 10.93 -2.41
C ILE A 215 0.59 11.55 -3.08
N LEU A 216 1.18 10.83 -4.05
CA LEU A 216 2.27 11.32 -4.90
C LEU A 216 1.75 12.35 -5.93
N PRO A 217 2.54 13.39 -6.26
CA PRO A 217 2.15 14.36 -7.28
C PRO A 217 2.26 13.80 -8.71
N SER A 218 1.16 13.97 -9.44
CA SER A 218 1.02 13.79 -10.89
C SER A 218 2.04 14.63 -11.65
N LYS A 219 2.84 13.98 -12.51
CA LYS A 219 3.66 14.65 -13.52
C LYS A 219 2.81 14.84 -14.78
N ARG A 220 2.65 16.10 -15.19
CA ARG A 220 2.26 16.50 -16.55
C ARG A 220 3.43 16.30 -17.50
#